data_AF-A0A7V8F4E6-F1
#
_entry.id   AF-A0A7V8F4E6-F1
#
_cell.length_a   1.000
_cell.length_b   1.000
_cell.length_c   1.000
_cell.angle_alpha   90.00
_cell.angle_beta   90.00
_cell.angle_gamma   90.00
#
_symmetry.space_group_name_H-M   'P 1'
#
loop_
_entity.id
_entity.type
_entity.pdbx_description
1 polymer ?
#
loop_
_entity_poly.entity_id
_entity_poly.type
_entity_poly.pdbx_seq_one_letter_code
_entity_poly.pdbx_strand_id
1 'polypeptide(L)'
;MQLELYKALVAANIPDEVATKLVDAMNTHIDNRVNAAVKPLFERMESMQTSLSAKLDGATAGLGTKIDAIAQLRRESQADGELRRSRVRWVVGTALTAIGIAVPATIAVLKAMNII
;
A
#
# COMPACT_ATOMS: atom_id res chain seq x y z
N MET A 1 -45.31 18.26 -14.44
CA MET A 1 -46.24 17.49 -13.57
C MET A 1 -47.24 18.37 -12.85
N GLN A 2 -46.84 19.48 -12.22
CA GLN A 2 -47.74 20.37 -11.46
C GLN A 2 -48.90 20.94 -12.29
N LEU A 3 -48.65 21.34 -13.54
CA LEU A 3 -49.69 21.87 -14.44
C LEU A 3 -50.79 20.85 -14.77
N GLU A 4 -50.45 19.57 -14.91
CA GLU A 4 -51.43 18.52 -15.26
C GLU A 4 -52.29 18.15 -14.04
N LEU A 5 -51.69 18.13 -12.85
CA LEU A 5 -52.39 17.86 -11.60
C LEU A 5 -53.31 19.04 -11.23
N TYR A 6 -52.82 20.27 -11.39
CA TYR A 6 -53.62 21.48 -11.21
C TYR A 6 -54.80 21.53 -12.19
N LYS A 7 -54.58 21.27 -13.49
CA LYS A 7 -55.66 21.17 -14.48
C LYS A 7 -56.70 20.10 -14.14
N ALA A 8 -56.26 18.93 -13.64
CA ALA A 8 -57.16 17.86 -13.23
C ALA A 8 -58.01 18.25 -11.99
N LEU A 9 -57.44 19.00 -11.05
CA LEU A 9 -58.14 19.49 -9.86
C LEU A 9 -59.15 20.58 -10.21
N VAL A 10 -58.78 21.50 -11.10
CA VAL A 10 -59.69 22.53 -11.64
C VAL A 10 -60.84 21.89 -12.43
N ALA A 11 -60.55 20.86 -13.24
CA ALA A 11 -61.58 20.09 -13.95
C ALA A 11 -62.53 19.32 -13.02
N ALA A 12 -62.10 19.02 -11.78
CA ALA A 12 -62.94 18.43 -10.73
C ALA A 12 -63.77 19.48 -9.95
N ASN A 13 -63.81 20.73 -10.41
CA ASN A 13 -64.52 21.85 -9.79
C ASN A 13 -64.03 22.18 -8.36
N ILE A 14 -62.76 21.89 -8.07
CA ILE A 14 -62.11 22.27 -6.81
C ILE A 14 -61.71 23.75 -6.91
N PRO A 15 -61.97 24.57 -5.88
CA PRO A 15 -61.56 25.97 -5.90
C PRO A 15 -60.05 26.09 -6.11
N ASP A 16 -59.62 27.02 -6.95
CA ASP A 16 -58.20 27.25 -7.30
C ASP A 16 -57.28 27.34 -6.08
N GLU A 17 -57.77 27.97 -5.01
CA GLU A 17 -57.02 28.14 -3.77
C GLU A 17 -56.74 26.80 -3.07
N VAL A 18 -57.68 25.86 -3.14
CA VAL A 18 -57.54 24.50 -2.60
C VAL A 18 -56.68 23.64 -3.52
N ALA A 19 -56.84 23.78 -4.85
CA ALA A 19 -56.03 23.07 -5.83
C ALA A 19 -54.54 23.44 -5.70
N THR A 20 -54.24 24.73 -5.51
CA THR A 20 -52.86 25.22 -5.33
C THR A 20 -52.24 24.69 -4.05
N LYS A 21 -52.96 24.77 -2.91
CA LYS A 21 -52.50 24.22 -1.63
C LYS A 21 -52.22 22.72 -1.70
N LEU A 22 -53.03 21.96 -2.43
CA LEU A 22 -52.83 20.52 -2.60
C LEU A 22 -51.59 20.21 -3.44
N VAL A 23 -51.38 20.94 -4.54
CA VAL A 23 -50.18 20.80 -5.37
C VAL A 23 -48.92 21.12 -4.56
N ASP A 24 -48.94 22.19 -3.77
CA ASP A 24 -47.81 22.57 -2.91
C ASP A 24 -47.52 21.54 -1.82
N ALA A 25 -48.57 21.01 -1.18
CA ALA A 25 -48.44 19.94 -0.20
C ALA A 25 -47.86 18.66 -0.83
N MET A 26 -48.29 18.30 -2.04
CA MET A 26 -47.76 17.15 -2.78
C MET A 26 -46.30 17.36 -3.18
N ASN A 27 -45.93 18.54 -3.68
CA ASN A 27 -44.54 18.86 -4.00
C ASN A 27 -43.65 18.73 -2.76
N THR A 28 -44.07 19.36 -1.65
CA THR A 28 -43.36 19.28 -0.37
C THR A 28 -43.21 17.84 0.10
N HIS A 29 -44.26 17.03 -0.04
CA HIS A 29 -44.21 15.61 0.32
C HIS A 29 -43.25 14.82 -0.55
N ILE A 30 -43.25 15.04 -1.87
CA ILE A 30 -42.35 14.39 -2.81
C ILE A 30 -40.90 14.79 -2.50
N ASP A 31 -40.62 16.09 -2.35
CA ASP A 31 -39.29 16.60 -2.04
C ASP A 31 -38.77 16.01 -0.73
N ASN A 32 -39.61 15.96 0.31
CA ASN A 32 -39.24 15.34 1.58
C ASN A 32 -38.93 13.85 1.43
N ARG A 33 -39.71 13.10 0.65
CA ARG A 33 -39.47 11.68 0.41
C ARG A 33 -38.22 11.44 -0.42
N VAL A 34 -37.99 12.24 -1.44
CA VAL A 34 -36.78 12.17 -2.28
C VAL A 34 -35.56 12.49 -1.41
N ASN A 35 -35.59 13.58 -0.64
CA ASN A 35 -34.50 13.95 0.26
C ASN A 35 -34.24 12.87 1.32
N ALA A 36 -35.29 12.30 1.92
CA ALA A 36 -35.17 11.22 2.89
C ALA A 36 -34.59 9.94 2.29
N ALA A 37 -34.85 9.67 1.00
CA ALA A 37 -34.28 8.51 0.30
C ALA A 37 -32.83 8.76 -0.17
N VAL A 38 -32.53 9.98 -0.61
CA VAL A 38 -31.25 10.33 -1.25
C VAL A 38 -30.17 10.67 -0.22
N LYS A 39 -30.50 11.39 0.85
CA LYS A 39 -29.55 11.76 1.92
C LYS A 39 -28.77 10.56 2.49
N PRO A 40 -29.39 9.46 2.93
CA PRO A 40 -28.65 8.33 3.47
C PRO A 40 -27.80 7.60 2.43
N LEU A 41 -28.13 7.70 1.13
CA LEU A 41 -27.29 7.17 0.06
C LEU A 41 -26.00 7.97 -0.09
N PHE A 42 -26.07 9.31 -0.02
CA PHE A 42 -24.88 10.16 -0.02
C PHE A 42 -24.00 9.90 1.21
N GLU A 43 -24.59 9.82 2.40
CA GLU A 43 -23.85 9.51 3.63
C GLU A 43 -23.14 8.15 3.56
N ARG A 44 -23.81 7.13 3.00
CA ARG A 44 -23.20 5.81 2.75
C ARG A 44 -22.06 5.88 1.75
N MET A 45 -22.21 6.66 0.69
CA MET A 45 -21.19 6.82 -0.35
C MET A 45 -19.93 7.48 0.23
N GLU A 46 -20.10 8.54 1.02
CA GLU A 46 -18.99 9.23 1.71
C GLU A 46 -18.30 8.32 2.74
N SER A 47 -19.08 7.54 3.49
CA SER A 47 -18.55 6.54 4.43
C SER A 47 -17.75 5.45 3.71
N MET A 48 -18.26 4.95 2.57
CA MET A 48 -17.55 3.97 1.74
C MET A 48 -16.26 4.54 1.18
N GLN A 49 -16.28 5.77 0.67
CA GLN A 49 -15.09 6.46 0.16
C GLN A 49 -14.03 6.58 1.26
N THR A 50 -14.42 7.05 2.45
CA THR A 50 -13.51 7.18 3.59
C THR A 50 -12.91 5.84 4.00
N SER A 51 -13.74 4.78 4.08
CA SER A 51 -13.29 3.44 4.43
C SER A 51 -12.30 2.86 3.40
N LEU A 52 -12.56 3.06 2.11
CA LEU A 52 -11.70 2.60 1.03
C LEU A 52 -10.35 3.33 1.03
N SER A 53 -10.36 4.66 1.20
CA SER A 53 -9.13 5.45 1.32
C SER A 53 -8.27 4.96 2.50
N ALA A 54 -8.87 4.79 3.69
CA ALA A 54 -8.13 4.32 4.86
C ALA A 54 -7.53 2.91 4.65
N LYS A 55 -8.26 2.00 3.99
CA LYS A 55 -7.75 0.67 3.65
C LYS A 55 -6.59 0.73 2.65
N LEU A 56 -6.68 1.61 1.65
CA LEU A 56 -5.64 1.80 0.66
C LEU A 56 -4.36 2.38 1.30
N ASP A 57 -4.51 3.38 2.16
CA ASP A 57 -3.40 3.99 2.89
C ASP A 57 -2.72 2.96 3.79
N GLY A 58 -3.49 2.19 4.54
CA GLY A 58 -2.98 1.11 5.39
C GLY A 58 -2.24 0.03 4.60
N ALA A 59 -2.79 -0.39 3.46
CA ALA A 59 -2.14 -1.36 2.57
C ALA A 59 -0.83 -0.81 1.99
N THR A 60 -0.83 0.45 1.56
CA THR A 60 0.35 1.12 0.99
C THR A 60 1.46 1.26 2.01
N ALA A 61 1.14 1.69 3.24
CA ALA A 61 2.09 1.75 4.34
C ALA A 61 2.63 0.36 4.73
N GLY A 62 1.75 -0.65 4.77
CA GLY A 62 2.14 -2.03 5.07
C GLY A 62 3.05 -2.64 3.99
N LEU A 63 2.87 -2.27 2.72
CA LEU A 63 3.78 -2.67 1.64
C LEU A 63 5.10 -1.91 1.72
N GLY A 64 5.07 -0.60 2.01
CA GLY A 64 6.27 0.22 2.19
C GLY A 64 7.19 -0.35 3.26
N THR A 65 6.65 -0.67 4.45
CA THR A 65 7.43 -1.28 5.54
C THR A 65 8.04 -2.63 5.17
N LYS A 66 7.33 -3.47 4.42
CA LYS A 66 7.87 -4.75 3.92
C LYS A 66 8.99 -4.54 2.90
N ILE A 67 8.83 -3.58 1.99
CA ILE A 67 9.87 -3.23 1.01
C ILE A 67 11.12 -2.73 1.73
N ASP A 68 10.96 -1.85 2.72
CA ASP A 68 12.06 -1.30 3.51
C ASP A 68 12.79 -2.41 4.28
N ALA A 69 12.04 -3.33 4.89
CA ALA A 69 12.62 -4.48 5.59
C ALA A 69 13.41 -5.39 4.63
N ILE A 70 12.89 -5.67 3.43
CA ILE A 70 13.60 -6.45 2.41
C ILE A 70 14.86 -5.72 1.95
N ALA A 71 14.77 -4.40 1.74
CA ALA A 71 15.91 -3.57 1.35
C ALA A 71 17.00 -3.55 2.43
N GLN A 72 16.61 -3.54 3.71
CA GLN A 72 17.53 -3.66 4.83
C GLN A 72 18.21 -5.03 4.87
N LEU A 73 17.44 -6.13 4.83
CA LEU A 73 17.98 -7.50 4.82
C LEU A 73 18.96 -7.72 3.66
N ARG A 74 18.66 -7.14 2.49
CA ARG A 74 19.57 -7.19 1.33
C ARG A 74 20.89 -6.48 1.60
N ARG A 75 20.85 -5.30 2.23
CA ARG A 75 22.06 -4.55 2.61
C ARG A 75 22.90 -5.29 3.64
N GLU A 76 22.26 -5.87 4.65
CA GLU A 76 22.94 -6.70 5.66
C GLU A 76 23.61 -7.92 5.03
N SER A 77 22.90 -8.64 4.17
CA SER A 77 23.46 -9.79 3.44
C SER A 77 24.64 -9.41 2.54
N GLN A 78 24.60 -8.25 1.88
CA GLN A 78 25.71 -7.75 1.07
C GLN A 78 26.92 -7.38 1.93
N ALA A 79 26.71 -6.72 3.07
CA ALA A 79 27.78 -6.39 4.00
C ALA A 79 28.45 -7.66 4.57
N ASP A 80 27.65 -8.65 4.96
CA ASP A 80 28.15 -9.94 5.44
C ASP A 80 28.93 -10.69 4.35
N GLY A 81 28.43 -10.68 3.11
CA GLY A 81 29.14 -11.25 1.96
C GLY A 81 30.52 -10.63 1.75
N GLU A 82 30.62 -9.31 1.88
CA GLU A 82 31.90 -8.59 1.74
C GLU A 82 32.87 -8.91 2.88
N LEU A 83 32.40 -8.97 4.12
CA LEU A 83 33.20 -9.39 5.27
C LEU A 83 33.73 -10.82 5.12
N ARG A 84 32.90 -11.73 4.59
CA ARG A 84 33.31 -13.11 4.31
C ARG A 84 34.38 -13.16 3.21
N ARG A 85 34.21 -12.43 2.12
CA ARG A 85 35.22 -12.32 1.05
C ARG A 85 36.55 -11.78 1.57
N SER A 86 36.51 -10.73 2.39
CA SER A 86 37.70 -10.15 3.00
C SER A 86 38.44 -11.14 3.90
N ARG A 87 37.71 -11.87 4.76
CA ARG A 87 38.27 -12.94 5.60
C ARG A 87 38.90 -14.06 4.78
N VAL A 88 38.22 -14.54 3.75
CA VAL A 88 38.77 -15.58 2.85
C VAL A 88 40.04 -15.08 2.18
N ARG A 89 40.04 -13.85 1.66
CA ARG A 89 41.22 -13.26 1.02
C ARG A 89 42.42 -13.16 1.98
N TRP A 90 42.18 -12.76 3.23
CA TRP A 90 43.21 -12.74 4.27
C TRP A 90 43.75 -14.14 4.59
N VAL A 91 42.87 -15.12 4.82
CA VAL A 91 43.28 -16.50 5.13
C VAL A 91 44.03 -17.15 3.97
N VAL A 92 43.58 -16.94 2.73
CA VAL A 92 44.27 -17.44 1.53
C VAL A 92 45.64 -16.76 1.38
N GLY A 93 45.73 -15.45 1.59
CA GLY A 93 47.00 -14.71 1.52
C GLY A 93 48.03 -15.19 2.55
N THR A 94 47.61 -15.42 3.80
CA THR A 94 48.51 -15.93 4.85
C THR A 94 48.94 -17.37 4.60
N ALA A 95 48.01 -18.24 4.16
CA ALA A 95 48.33 -19.63 3.83
C ALA A 95 49.33 -19.74 2.68
N LEU A 96 49.14 -18.97 1.60
CA LEU A 96 50.08 -18.95 0.46
C LEU A 96 51.47 -18.45 0.88
N THR A 97 51.55 -17.43 1.73
CA THR A 97 52.82 -16.90 2.24
C THR A 97 53.55 -17.93 3.11
N ALA A 98 52.83 -18.63 3.99
CA ALA A 98 53.41 -19.66 4.84
C ALA A 98 53.98 -20.84 4.03
N ILE A 99 53.24 -21.31 3.01
CA ILE A 99 53.72 -22.39 2.12
C ILE A 99 54.94 -21.93 1.31
N GLY A 100 54.90 -20.71 0.77
CA GLY A 100 56.00 -20.13 0.00
C GLY A 100 57.31 -19.96 0.78
N ILE A 101 57.24 -19.81 2.12
CA ILE A 101 58.43 -19.71 2.99
C ILE A 101 58.87 -21.09 3.49
N ALA A 102 57.92 -22.00 3.77
CA ALA A 102 58.23 -23.32 4.32
C ALA A 102 58.89 -24.25 3.30
N VAL A 103 58.49 -24.21 2.03
CA VAL A 103 59.05 -25.09 0.99
C VAL A 103 60.53 -24.79 0.70
N PRO A 104 60.98 -23.53 0.53
CA PRO A 104 62.39 -23.23 0.35
C PRO A 104 63.23 -23.56 1.59
N ALA A 105 62.72 -23.29 2.80
CA ALA A 105 63.45 -23.53 4.04
C ALA A 105 63.67 -25.03 4.28
N THR A 106 62.66 -25.86 4.03
CA THR A 106 62.77 -27.32 4.17
C THR A 106 63.69 -27.94 3.13
N ILE A 107 63.63 -27.49 1.88
CA ILE A 107 64.57 -27.93 0.83
C ILE A 107 66.01 -27.50 1.18
N ALA A 108 66.22 -26.28 1.68
CA ALA A 108 67.54 -25.79 2.07
C ALA A 108 68.14 -26.62 3.22
N VAL A 109 67.33 -26.96 4.23
CA VAL A 109 67.77 -27.81 5.35
C VAL A 109 68.09 -29.23 4.88
N LEU A 110 67.26 -29.84 4.03
CA LEU A 110 67.54 -31.19 3.52
C LEU A 110 68.80 -31.23 2.64
N LYS A 111 69.06 -30.19 1.85
CA LYS A 111 70.29 -30.06 1.05
C LYS A 111 71.52 -29.84 1.94
N ALA A 112 71.39 -29.06 3.01
CA ALA A 112 72.47 -28.88 4.00
C ALA A 112 72.78 -30.16 4.79
N MET A 113 71.80 -31.05 4.94
CA MET A 113 71.95 -32.35 5.62
C MET A 113 72.40 -33.49 4.68
N ASN A 114 72.59 -33.23 3.37
CA ASN A 114 73.03 -34.20 2.37
C ASN A 114 72.09 -35.43 2.26
N ILE A 115 70.79 -35.23 2.49
CA ILE A 115 69.73 -36.26 2.45
C ILE A 115 69.11 -36.35 1.04
N ILE A 116 69.17 -35.27 0.25
CA ILE A 116 68.81 -35.19 -1.17
C ILE A 116 69.84 -34.34 -1.91
#